data_AF-A0A5C6AS60-F1
#
_entry.id   AF-A0A5C6AS60-F1
#
_cell.length_a   1.000
_cell.length_b   1.000
_cell.length_c   1.000
_cell.angle_alpha   90.00
_cell.angle_beta   90.00
_cell.angle_gamma   90.00
#
_symmetry.space_group_name_H-M   'P 1'
#
loop_
_entity.id
_entity.type
_entity.pdbx_description
1 polymer ?
#
loop_
_entity_poly.entity_id
_entity_poly.type
_entity_poly.pdbx_seq_one_letter_code
_entity_poly.pdbx_strand_id
1 'polypeptide(L)'
;MKLSRMFALASVCCLGLVAAPVFATDGASVEGEKTCNSKTCADKLVSTNAKSGECPSACAVQTAMAKLPKMTFLVGDQETCCSESAAALAKSAEQPIQYKVGDDTFKTEKEAFTTLVTKTEAMVAAFTTPSTCQVSGKTTIAGKSCQCPVEAGTLAKKVEEATQLVSMKYKVGEETCSCPNSAKAMAKEAGVTPTYVVNGTETHCEMTARLTLARAKYEAAVKALASTNEAAEAGSES
;
A
#
# COMPACT_ATOMS: atom_id res chain seq x y z
N MET A 1 34.76 -0.19 29.00
CA MET A 1 34.55 0.56 30.26
C MET A 1 33.12 0.31 30.72
N LYS A 2 32.98 -0.40 31.84
CA LYS A 2 31.70 -0.70 32.52
C LYS A 2 31.26 0.57 33.25
N LEU A 3 30.07 1.07 32.98
CA LEU A 3 29.40 2.04 33.86
C LEU A 3 28.08 1.42 34.34
N SER A 4 28.16 0.84 35.52
CA SER A 4 27.02 0.41 36.32
C SER A 4 26.18 1.63 36.72
N ARG A 5 24.87 1.58 36.50
CA ARG A 5 23.93 2.42 37.24
C ARG A 5 22.85 1.53 37.86
N MET A 6 23.06 1.26 39.15
CA MET A 6 22.02 0.89 40.10
C MET A 6 21.03 2.06 40.18
N PHE A 7 19.75 1.81 39.93
CA PHE A 7 18.68 2.67 40.45
C PHE A 7 17.72 1.82 41.27
N ALA A 8 17.55 2.27 42.50
CA ALA A 8 16.89 1.60 43.60
C ALA A 8 15.37 1.58 43.44
N LEU A 9 14.77 0.50 43.94
CA LEU A 9 13.35 0.40 44.28
C LEU A 9 12.96 1.52 45.27
N ALA A 10 11.83 2.18 45.01
CA ALA A 10 11.01 2.79 46.04
C ALA A 10 9.57 2.31 45.87
N SER A 11 9.21 1.40 46.77
CA SER A 11 7.86 0.89 47.03
C SER A 11 6.98 2.00 47.59
N VAL A 12 5.83 2.26 46.96
CA VAL A 12 4.66 2.89 47.59
C VAL A 12 3.41 2.20 47.06
N CYS A 13 2.90 1.24 47.85
CA CYS A 13 1.54 0.73 47.75
C CYS A 13 0.56 1.80 48.24
N CYS A 14 -0.16 2.46 47.32
CA CYS A 14 -1.38 3.19 47.64
C CYS A 14 -2.59 2.36 47.20
N LEU A 15 -3.24 1.69 48.16
CA LEU A 15 -4.59 1.17 48.04
C LEU A 15 -5.57 2.36 48.07
N GLY A 16 -5.99 2.81 46.88
CA GLY A 16 -7.07 3.77 46.70
C GLY A 16 -8.27 3.09 46.05
N LEU A 17 -9.31 2.80 46.84
CA LEU A 17 -10.65 2.54 46.34
C LEU A 17 -11.16 3.83 45.64
N VAL A 18 -11.48 3.75 44.35
CA VAL A 18 -12.25 4.77 43.64
C VAL A 18 -13.46 4.12 43.01
N ALA A 19 -14.63 4.61 43.44
CA ALA A 19 -15.93 4.23 42.93
C ALA A 19 -16.05 4.58 41.43
N ALA A 20 -16.55 3.64 40.64
CA ALA A 20 -16.80 3.83 39.22
C ALA A 20 -18.05 4.71 38.99
N PRO A 21 -17.97 5.79 38.21
CA PRO A 21 -19.16 6.40 37.62
C PRO A 21 -19.67 5.53 36.47
N VAL A 22 -20.95 5.15 36.57
CA VAL A 22 -21.74 4.59 35.47
C VAL A 22 -21.97 5.72 34.46
N PHE A 23 -21.27 5.66 33.33
CA PHE A 23 -21.60 6.49 32.17
C PHE A 23 -22.44 5.65 31.20
N ALA A 24 -23.76 5.85 31.30
CA ALA A 24 -24.65 5.69 30.17
C ALA A 24 -24.17 6.68 29.08
N THR A 25 -23.71 6.16 27.95
CA THR A 25 -23.51 6.98 26.74
C THR A 25 -24.45 6.45 25.68
N ASP A 26 -25.41 7.32 25.36
CA ASP A 26 -26.32 7.27 24.25
C ASP A 26 -25.68 6.74 22.97
N GLY A 27 -26.45 5.89 22.28
CA GLY A 27 -26.15 5.43 20.94
C GLY A 27 -26.01 6.60 19.98
N ALA A 28 -24.77 6.89 19.60
CA ALA A 28 -24.49 7.68 18.42
C ALA A 28 -24.88 6.86 17.18
N SER A 29 -26.07 7.15 16.67
CA SER A 29 -26.50 6.78 15.32
C SER A 29 -25.53 7.41 14.32
N VAL A 30 -24.66 6.60 13.73
CA VAL A 30 -23.84 7.01 12.59
C VAL A 30 -24.69 6.81 11.33
N GLU A 31 -25.64 7.72 11.10
CA GLU A 31 -26.27 7.90 9.80
C GLU A 31 -25.28 8.63 8.88
N GLY A 32 -24.37 7.83 8.33
CA GLY A 32 -23.65 8.17 7.11
C GLY A 32 -23.95 7.07 6.12
N GLU A 33 -25.13 7.10 5.49
CA GLU A 33 -25.55 6.18 4.44
C GLU A 33 -24.63 6.35 3.22
N LYS A 34 -23.43 5.78 3.29
CA LYS A 34 -22.61 5.52 2.11
C LYS A 34 -23.25 4.33 1.42
N THR A 35 -24.33 4.58 0.68
CA THR A 35 -24.87 3.59 -0.25
C THR A 35 -23.74 3.11 -1.15
N CYS A 36 -23.26 1.89 -0.95
CA CYS A 36 -22.40 1.17 -1.88
C CYS A 36 -23.25 0.91 -3.14
N ASN A 37 -23.43 1.93 -3.99
CA ASN A 37 -24.09 1.77 -5.28
C ASN A 37 -23.34 0.69 -6.07
N SER A 38 -24.04 -0.39 -6.39
CA SER A 38 -23.55 -1.68 -6.88
C SER A 38 -22.98 -1.66 -8.29
N LYS A 39 -22.54 -0.50 -8.79
CA LYS A 39 -21.78 -0.44 -10.05
C LYS A 39 -20.48 -1.20 -9.88
N THR A 40 -20.23 -2.08 -10.84
CA THR A 40 -19.10 -2.98 -11.03
C THR A 40 -17.80 -2.50 -10.39
N CYS A 41 -17.12 -3.41 -9.69
CA CYS A 41 -15.89 -3.17 -8.90
C CYS A 41 -14.76 -2.43 -9.66
N ALA A 42 -14.80 -2.45 -10.99
CA ALA A 42 -13.86 -1.74 -11.85
C ALA A 42 -14.11 -0.21 -11.92
N ASP A 43 -15.36 0.24 -11.83
CA ASP A 43 -15.73 1.63 -12.12
C ASP A 43 -15.55 2.59 -10.93
N LYS A 44 -15.61 2.08 -9.69
CA LYS A 44 -15.59 2.93 -8.49
C LYS A 44 -14.20 3.49 -8.14
N LEU A 45 -13.13 2.95 -8.73
CA LEU A 45 -11.76 3.45 -8.57
C LEU A 45 -11.38 4.54 -9.58
N VAL A 46 -12.20 4.77 -10.60
CA VAL A 46 -11.89 5.70 -11.72
C VAL A 46 -12.82 6.92 -11.74
N SER A 47 -13.83 6.97 -10.87
CA SER A 47 -14.83 8.03 -10.89
C SER A 47 -14.45 9.24 -10.03
N THR A 48 -13.26 9.81 -10.25
CA THR A 48 -12.96 11.19 -9.86
C THR A 48 -12.95 12.07 -11.09
N ASN A 49 -14.09 12.69 -11.39
CA ASN A 49 -14.25 13.99 -12.05
C ASN A 49 -13.07 14.46 -12.92
N ALA A 50 -12.75 13.72 -13.98
CA ALA A 50 -11.97 14.25 -15.08
C ALA A 50 -12.91 15.14 -15.89
N LYS A 51 -13.02 16.42 -15.52
CA LYS A 51 -13.43 17.44 -16.48
C LYS A 51 -12.50 17.28 -17.67
N SER A 52 -13.08 16.99 -18.84
CA SER A 52 -12.43 16.89 -20.13
C SER A 52 -11.61 18.16 -20.39
N GLY A 53 -10.31 18.10 -20.09
CA GLY A 53 -9.39 19.22 -20.17
C GLY A 53 -8.02 18.78 -19.69
N GLU A 54 -7.25 18.20 -20.61
CA GLU A 54 -5.78 18.13 -20.64
C GLU A 54 -5.05 17.72 -19.35
N CYS A 55 -4.80 16.41 -19.19
CA CYS A 55 -3.64 15.89 -18.47
C CYS A 55 -3.27 14.48 -19.01
N PRO A 56 -2.48 14.37 -20.10
CA PRO A 56 -2.08 13.07 -20.64
C PRO A 56 -1.28 12.22 -19.63
N SER A 57 -0.50 12.85 -18.74
CA SER A 57 0.35 12.16 -17.76
C SER A 57 -0.42 11.59 -16.55
N ALA A 58 -1.49 12.26 -16.09
CA ALA A 58 -2.32 11.77 -14.98
C ALA A 58 -3.07 10.48 -15.35
N CYS A 59 -3.50 10.35 -16.61
CA CYS A 59 -4.17 9.17 -17.13
C CYS A 59 -3.24 7.94 -17.17
N ALA A 60 -1.97 8.12 -17.50
CA ALA A 60 -1.00 7.02 -17.56
C ALA A 60 -0.75 6.41 -16.18
N VAL A 61 -0.60 7.25 -15.15
CA VAL A 61 -0.41 6.79 -13.77
C VAL A 61 -1.63 6.04 -13.27
N GLN A 62 -2.84 6.60 -13.43
CA GLN A 62 -4.08 5.94 -12.99
C GLN A 62 -4.29 4.59 -13.69
N THR A 63 -4.06 4.54 -15.00
CA THR A 63 -4.17 3.31 -15.79
C THR A 63 -3.18 2.24 -15.32
N ALA A 64 -1.95 2.63 -15.00
CA ALA A 64 -0.97 1.71 -14.46
C ALA A 64 -1.37 1.21 -13.06
N MET A 65 -1.76 2.13 -12.16
CA MET A 65 -2.19 1.80 -10.80
C MET A 65 -3.41 0.87 -10.78
N ALA A 66 -4.31 0.98 -11.77
CA ALA A 66 -5.46 0.12 -11.90
C ALA A 66 -5.11 -1.35 -12.18
N LYS A 67 -3.92 -1.63 -12.73
CA LYS A 67 -3.40 -2.99 -13.01
C LYS A 67 -2.81 -3.69 -11.78
N LEU A 68 -2.58 -2.95 -10.69
CA LEU A 68 -2.08 -3.57 -9.46
C LEU A 68 -3.08 -4.59 -8.92
N PRO A 69 -2.61 -5.66 -8.26
CA PRO A 69 -3.49 -6.63 -7.62
C PRO A 69 -4.49 -5.93 -6.69
N LYS A 70 -5.74 -6.39 -6.73
CA LYS A 70 -6.83 -5.93 -5.87
C LYS A 70 -7.39 -7.14 -5.13
N MET A 71 -7.86 -6.90 -3.91
CA MET A 71 -8.62 -7.87 -3.15
C MET A 71 -10.11 -7.59 -3.35
N THR A 72 -10.86 -8.61 -3.73
CA THR A 72 -12.33 -8.58 -3.83
C THR A 72 -12.92 -9.64 -2.90
N PHE A 73 -14.21 -9.51 -2.63
CA PHE A 73 -14.98 -10.45 -1.82
C PHE A 73 -15.83 -11.30 -2.75
N LEU A 74 -15.84 -12.60 -2.52
CA LEU A 74 -16.61 -13.58 -3.27
C LEU A 74 -17.62 -14.25 -2.34
N VAL A 75 -18.89 -14.27 -2.74
CA VAL A 75 -19.97 -14.98 -2.05
C VAL A 75 -20.68 -15.86 -3.07
N GLY A 76 -20.43 -17.17 -3.01
CA GLY A 76 -20.83 -18.08 -4.08
C GLY A 76 -20.17 -17.69 -5.40
N ASP A 77 -20.98 -17.39 -6.40
CA ASP A 77 -20.54 -16.93 -7.72
C ASP A 77 -20.52 -15.39 -7.87
N GLN A 78 -20.90 -14.65 -6.81
CA GLN A 78 -20.99 -13.19 -6.85
C GLN A 78 -19.72 -12.53 -6.29
N GLU A 79 -19.12 -11.64 -7.08
CA GLU A 79 -17.93 -10.87 -6.70
C GLU A 79 -18.28 -9.41 -6.41
N THR A 80 -17.75 -8.85 -5.32
CA THR A 80 -17.94 -7.46 -4.91
C THR A 80 -16.66 -6.86 -4.29
N CYS A 81 -16.52 -5.53 -4.30
CA CYS A 81 -15.38 -4.84 -3.69
C CYS A 81 -15.72 -4.15 -2.36
N CYS A 82 -16.98 -4.17 -1.94
CA CYS A 82 -17.47 -3.54 -0.71
C CYS A 82 -17.74 -4.63 0.34
N SER A 83 -17.10 -4.55 1.50
CA SER A 83 -17.25 -5.52 2.59
C SER A 83 -18.69 -5.58 3.11
N GLU A 84 -19.38 -4.44 3.16
CA GLU A 84 -20.80 -4.37 3.54
C GLU A 84 -21.70 -5.10 2.53
N SER A 85 -21.48 -4.89 1.24
CA SER A 85 -22.18 -5.62 0.18
C SER A 85 -21.88 -7.11 0.25
N ALA A 86 -20.63 -7.51 0.51
CA ALA A 86 -20.26 -8.90 0.71
C ALA A 86 -20.99 -9.52 1.91
N ALA A 87 -21.07 -8.79 3.03
CA ALA A 87 -21.80 -9.25 4.21
C ALA A 87 -23.31 -9.38 3.96
N ALA A 88 -23.91 -8.45 3.21
CA ALA A 88 -25.31 -8.53 2.82
C ALA A 88 -25.57 -9.74 1.90
N LEU A 89 -24.71 -9.95 0.89
CA LEU A 89 -24.78 -11.11 0.00
C LEU A 89 -24.60 -12.43 0.77
N ALA A 90 -23.63 -12.50 1.68
CA ALA A 90 -23.36 -13.69 2.48
C ALA A 90 -24.56 -14.07 3.36
N LYS A 91 -25.22 -13.08 3.96
CA LYS A 91 -26.46 -13.29 4.73
C LYS A 91 -27.61 -13.77 3.82
N SER A 92 -27.81 -13.14 2.67
CA SER A 92 -28.90 -13.47 1.75
C SER A 92 -28.73 -14.84 1.08
N ALA A 93 -27.50 -15.24 0.79
CA ALA A 93 -27.18 -16.51 0.13
C ALA A 93 -26.89 -17.65 1.12
N GLU A 94 -26.83 -17.34 2.43
CA GLU A 94 -26.38 -18.27 3.49
C GLU A 94 -25.03 -18.93 3.19
N GLN A 95 -24.12 -18.17 2.58
CA GLN A 95 -22.80 -18.64 2.17
C GLN A 95 -21.67 -17.82 2.81
N PRO A 96 -20.51 -18.44 3.10
CA PRO A 96 -19.39 -17.74 3.70
C PRO A 96 -18.75 -16.75 2.70
N ILE A 97 -18.24 -15.63 3.22
CA ILE A 97 -17.42 -14.70 2.44
C ILE A 97 -16.05 -15.34 2.20
N GLN A 98 -15.65 -15.39 0.93
CA GLN A 98 -14.31 -15.72 0.49
C GLN A 98 -13.60 -14.45 -0.01
N TYR A 99 -12.28 -14.47 0.00
CA TYR A 99 -11.45 -13.33 -0.40
C TYR A 99 -10.66 -13.70 -1.64
N LYS A 100 -10.77 -12.91 -2.70
CA LYS A 100 -10.12 -13.19 -3.99
C LYS A 100 -9.04 -12.16 -4.29
N VAL A 101 -7.87 -12.62 -4.74
CA VAL A 101 -6.72 -11.78 -5.08
C VAL A 101 -6.14 -12.23 -6.42
N GLY A 102 -6.58 -11.56 -7.50
CA GLY A 102 -6.36 -12.07 -8.86
C GLY A 102 -7.15 -13.36 -9.06
N ASP A 103 -6.48 -14.43 -9.43
CA ASP A 103 -7.10 -15.75 -9.65
C ASP A 103 -7.17 -16.62 -8.38
N ASP A 104 -6.48 -16.21 -7.30
CA ASP A 104 -6.44 -16.99 -6.06
C ASP A 104 -7.61 -16.63 -5.14
N THR A 105 -8.20 -17.64 -4.50
CA THR A 105 -9.29 -17.47 -3.53
C THR A 105 -8.89 -18.02 -2.16
N PHE A 106 -9.24 -17.30 -1.10
CA PHE A 106 -8.86 -17.58 0.28
C PHE A 106 -10.08 -17.58 1.20
N LYS A 107 -10.01 -18.39 2.26
CA LYS A 107 -11.05 -18.45 3.29
C LYS A 107 -10.87 -17.40 4.39
N THR A 108 -9.64 -16.88 4.55
CA THR A 108 -9.32 -15.92 5.61
C THR A 108 -8.80 -14.61 5.03
N GLU A 109 -9.21 -13.49 5.63
CA GLU A 109 -8.78 -12.15 5.21
C GLU A 109 -7.26 -12.00 5.33
N LYS A 110 -6.68 -12.56 6.39
CA LYS A 110 -5.24 -12.45 6.67
C LYS A 110 -4.38 -13.08 5.56
N GLU A 111 -4.74 -14.27 5.09
CA GLU A 111 -4.03 -14.94 3.99
C GLU A 111 -4.20 -14.17 2.68
N ALA A 112 -5.42 -13.73 2.38
CA ALA A 112 -5.69 -12.92 1.19
C ALA A 112 -4.88 -11.62 1.20
N PHE A 113 -4.89 -10.89 2.33
CA PHE A 113 -4.17 -9.64 2.46
C PHE A 113 -2.65 -9.83 2.39
N THR A 114 -2.14 -10.93 2.95
CA THR A 114 -0.72 -11.30 2.82
C THR A 114 -0.35 -11.57 1.36
N THR A 115 -1.17 -12.36 0.65
CA THR A 115 -1.00 -12.62 -0.78
C THR A 115 -1.09 -11.34 -1.61
N LEU A 116 -2.02 -10.44 -1.29
CA LEU A 116 -2.15 -9.14 -1.93
C LEU A 116 -0.86 -8.33 -1.83
N VAL A 117 -0.29 -8.24 -0.62
CA VAL A 117 0.99 -7.54 -0.38
C VAL A 117 2.10 -8.18 -1.19
N THR A 118 2.28 -9.50 -1.07
CA THR A 118 3.37 -10.22 -1.76
C THR A 118 3.26 -10.12 -3.28
N LYS A 119 2.07 -10.31 -3.86
CA LYS A 119 1.86 -10.16 -5.31
C LYS A 119 2.10 -8.72 -5.77
N THR A 120 1.68 -7.73 -4.98
CA THR A 120 1.94 -6.32 -5.29
C THR A 120 3.43 -6.04 -5.27
N GLU A 121 4.15 -6.40 -4.21
CA GLU A 121 5.61 -6.24 -4.11
C GLU A 121 6.34 -6.93 -5.26
N ALA A 122 5.96 -8.16 -5.61
CA ALA A 122 6.53 -8.90 -6.73
C ALA A 122 6.29 -8.20 -8.07
N MET A 123 5.07 -7.69 -8.31
CA MET A 123 4.75 -6.92 -9.51
C MET A 123 5.58 -5.63 -9.59
N VAL A 124 5.76 -4.92 -8.48
CA VAL A 124 6.60 -3.71 -8.45
C VAL A 124 8.06 -4.05 -8.72
N ALA A 125 8.59 -5.10 -8.08
CA ALA A 125 9.95 -5.56 -8.31
C ALA A 125 10.16 -5.89 -9.81
N ALA A 126 9.29 -6.74 -10.38
CA ALA A 126 9.35 -7.10 -11.79
C ALA A 126 9.22 -5.90 -12.74
N PHE A 127 8.41 -4.89 -12.38
CA PHE A 127 8.27 -3.67 -13.17
C PHE A 127 9.57 -2.84 -13.20
N THR A 128 10.29 -2.79 -12.08
CA THR A 128 11.52 -2.00 -11.92
C THR A 128 12.79 -2.72 -12.38
N THR A 129 12.76 -4.04 -12.50
CA THR A 129 13.93 -4.85 -12.89
C THR A 129 14.00 -5.03 -14.41
N PRO A 130 15.10 -4.62 -15.07
CA PRO A 130 15.33 -4.95 -16.48
C PRO A 130 15.33 -6.46 -16.71
N SER A 131 14.63 -6.90 -17.75
CA SER A 131 14.62 -8.30 -18.20
C SER A 131 15.12 -8.38 -19.62
N THR A 132 16.17 -9.18 -19.88
CA THR A 132 16.73 -9.37 -21.22
C THR A 132 16.30 -10.71 -21.78
N CYS A 133 15.68 -10.71 -22.96
CA CYS A 133 15.37 -11.94 -23.69
C CYS A 133 16.67 -12.52 -24.28
N GLN A 134 17.05 -13.73 -23.85
CA GLN A 134 18.28 -14.39 -24.33
C GLN A 134 18.25 -14.70 -25.83
N VAL A 135 17.05 -14.93 -26.40
CA VAL A 135 16.90 -15.26 -27.82
C VAL A 135 17.02 -14.02 -28.70
N SER A 136 16.33 -12.93 -28.34
CA SER A 136 16.28 -11.73 -29.18
C SER A 136 17.30 -10.66 -28.78
N GLY A 137 17.98 -10.79 -27.64
CA GLY A 137 18.84 -9.77 -27.05
C GLY A 137 18.11 -8.50 -26.60
N LYS A 138 16.77 -8.46 -26.68
CA LYS A 138 15.97 -7.27 -26.34
C LYS A 138 15.82 -7.17 -24.83
N THR A 139 16.14 -6.01 -24.27
CA THR A 139 15.89 -5.70 -22.86
C THR A 139 14.56 -4.98 -22.74
N THR A 140 13.69 -5.50 -21.87
CA THR A 140 12.44 -4.87 -21.48
C THR A 140 12.56 -4.33 -20.08
N ILE A 141 12.07 -3.11 -19.86
CA ILE A 141 11.89 -2.55 -18.51
C ILE A 141 10.54 -1.85 -18.45
N ALA A 142 9.83 -2.06 -17.34
CA ALA A 142 8.53 -1.43 -17.11
C ALA A 142 7.51 -1.62 -18.25
N GLY A 143 7.55 -2.78 -18.91
CA GLY A 143 6.71 -3.10 -20.06
C GLY A 143 7.11 -2.44 -21.38
N LYS A 144 8.19 -1.66 -21.43
CA LYS A 144 8.76 -1.10 -22.66
C LYS A 144 9.92 -1.93 -23.16
N SER A 145 9.92 -2.25 -24.45
CA SER A 145 11.05 -2.88 -25.13
C SER A 145 12.03 -1.78 -25.55
N CYS A 146 13.28 -1.86 -25.08
CA CYS A 146 14.36 -1.01 -25.54
C CYS A 146 15.13 -1.72 -26.67
N GLN A 147 15.57 -0.97 -27.68
CA GLN A 147 16.35 -1.53 -28.79
C GLN A 147 17.84 -1.64 -28.43
N CYS A 148 18.33 -0.83 -27.48
CA CYS A 148 19.72 -0.85 -27.05
C CYS A 148 19.86 -1.04 -25.53
N PRO A 149 20.88 -1.79 -25.05
CA PRO A 149 21.12 -2.00 -23.62
C PRO A 149 21.41 -0.72 -22.84
N VAL A 150 22.00 0.29 -23.49
CA VAL A 150 22.37 1.56 -22.85
C VAL A 150 21.14 2.38 -22.46
N GLU A 151 20.17 2.49 -23.35
CA GLU A 151 18.88 3.15 -23.09
C GLU A 151 18.13 2.40 -21.98
N ALA A 152 18.09 1.07 -22.04
CA ALA A 152 17.48 0.25 -21.01
C ALA A 152 18.12 0.50 -19.64
N GLY A 153 19.45 0.58 -19.58
CA GLY A 153 20.19 0.88 -18.34
C GLY A 153 19.91 2.28 -17.80
N THR A 154 19.80 3.28 -18.67
CA THR A 154 19.48 4.66 -18.26
C THR A 154 18.05 4.76 -17.74
N LEU A 155 17.10 4.09 -18.40
CA LEU A 155 15.71 4.04 -17.97
C LEU A 155 15.57 3.30 -16.62
N ALA A 156 16.32 2.21 -16.45
CA ALA A 156 16.38 1.46 -15.20
C ALA A 156 16.87 2.30 -14.05
N LYS A 157 17.96 3.04 -14.25
CA LYS A 157 18.51 3.93 -13.24
C LYS A 157 17.51 5.00 -12.81
N LYS A 158 16.79 5.63 -13.76
CA LYS A 158 15.76 6.64 -13.45
C LYS A 158 14.60 6.06 -12.64
N VAL A 159 14.13 4.88 -13.01
CA VAL A 159 13.08 4.17 -12.28
C VAL A 159 13.56 3.79 -10.88
N GLU A 160 14.79 3.28 -10.76
CA GLU A 160 15.40 2.92 -9.49
C GLU A 160 15.50 4.14 -8.57
N GLU A 161 16.09 5.25 -9.05
CA GLU A 161 16.20 6.51 -8.31
C GLU A 161 14.83 6.99 -7.81
N ALA A 162 13.81 7.00 -8.68
CA ALA A 162 12.45 7.41 -8.31
C ALA A 162 11.83 6.51 -7.22
N THR A 163 12.06 5.19 -7.29
CA THR A 163 11.54 4.25 -6.28
C THR A 163 12.31 4.30 -4.97
N GLN A 164 13.60 4.64 -4.98
CA GLN A 164 14.43 4.80 -3.78
C GLN A 164 14.05 6.05 -2.96
N LEU A 165 13.53 7.11 -3.61
CA LEU A 165 12.98 8.28 -2.91
C LEU A 165 11.78 7.92 -2.04
N VAL A 166 11.04 6.86 -2.40
CA VAL A 166 9.92 6.34 -1.62
C VAL A 166 10.45 5.36 -0.57
N SER A 167 10.57 5.85 0.66
CA SER A 167 11.00 5.07 1.82
C SER A 167 9.94 5.03 2.91
N MET A 168 9.95 3.96 3.70
CA MET A 168 9.15 3.84 4.91
C MET A 168 9.98 4.29 6.10
N LYS A 169 9.43 5.20 6.90
CA LYS A 169 9.98 5.62 8.19
C LYS A 169 9.19 4.96 9.31
N TYR A 170 9.80 4.86 10.48
CA TYR A 170 9.20 4.32 11.70
C TYR A 170 9.22 5.41 12.76
N LYS A 171 8.06 5.65 13.37
CA LYS A 171 7.86 6.62 14.44
C LYS A 171 7.61 5.86 15.74
N VAL A 172 8.41 6.15 16.77
CA VAL A 172 8.30 5.55 18.11
C VAL A 172 8.21 6.70 19.11
N GLY A 173 7.01 6.97 19.63
CA GLY A 173 6.76 8.21 20.37
C GLY A 173 6.94 9.43 19.46
N GLU A 174 7.85 10.33 19.83
CA GLU A 174 8.19 11.53 19.06
C GLU A 174 9.39 11.34 18.12
N GLU A 175 10.13 10.24 18.26
CA GLU A 175 11.32 9.97 17.48
C GLU A 175 10.97 9.26 16.16
N THR A 176 11.70 9.59 15.09
CA THR A 176 11.57 8.93 13.78
C THR A 176 12.90 8.33 13.34
N CYS A 177 12.87 7.14 12.77
CA CYS A 177 14.04 6.46 12.22
C CYS A 177 13.69 5.73 10.91
N SER A 178 14.70 5.42 10.10
CA SER A 178 14.52 4.69 8.83
C SER A 178 14.89 3.20 8.94
N CYS A 179 15.47 2.77 10.08
CA CYS A 179 15.95 1.40 10.27
C CYS A 179 14.95 0.58 11.09
N PRO A 180 14.41 -0.54 10.56
CA PRO A 180 13.44 -1.37 11.28
C PRO A 180 13.98 -1.93 12.60
N ASN A 181 15.25 -2.33 12.63
CA ASN A 181 15.87 -2.89 13.83
C ASN A 181 16.04 -1.84 14.93
N SER A 182 16.40 -0.61 14.55
CA SER A 182 16.47 0.53 15.48
C SER A 182 15.08 0.88 16.01
N ALA A 183 14.07 0.96 15.13
CA ALA A 183 12.67 1.18 15.52
C ALA A 183 12.19 0.16 16.54
N LYS A 184 12.48 -1.14 16.30
CA LYS A 184 12.09 -2.23 17.20
C LYS A 184 12.78 -2.14 18.57
N ALA A 185 14.06 -1.76 18.59
CA ALA A 185 14.80 -1.55 19.84
C ALA A 185 14.19 -0.39 20.64
N MET A 186 13.96 0.75 20.00
CA MET A 186 13.34 1.92 20.62
C MET A 186 11.92 1.62 21.12
N ALA A 187 11.11 0.92 20.32
CA ALA A 187 9.76 0.52 20.68
C ALA A 187 9.75 -0.37 21.95
N LYS A 188 10.70 -1.30 22.05
CA LYS A 188 10.85 -2.16 23.22
C LYS A 188 11.29 -1.38 24.46
N GLU A 189 12.22 -0.45 24.32
CA GLU A 189 12.72 0.39 25.41
C GLU A 189 11.65 1.36 25.93
N ALA A 190 10.90 1.98 25.02
CA ALA A 190 9.80 2.88 25.34
C ALA A 190 8.52 2.16 25.80
N GLY A 191 8.37 0.86 25.50
CA GLY A 191 7.13 0.12 25.75
C GLY A 191 5.97 0.53 24.85
N VAL A 192 6.25 1.09 23.66
CA VAL A 192 5.26 1.61 22.71
C VAL A 192 5.36 0.85 21.38
N THR A 193 4.24 0.60 20.71
CA THR A 193 4.24 0.01 19.37
C THR A 193 4.67 1.03 18.31
N PRO A 194 5.51 0.64 17.33
CA PRO A 194 5.94 1.58 16.29
C PRO A 194 4.78 1.93 15.35
N THR A 195 4.76 3.19 14.91
CA THR A 195 3.90 3.67 13.82
C THR A 195 4.71 3.72 12.53
N TYR A 196 4.17 3.17 11.45
CA TYR A 196 4.80 3.17 10.14
C TYR A 196 4.36 4.42 9.37
N VAL A 197 5.31 5.12 8.75
CA VAL A 197 5.06 6.34 7.99
C VAL A 197 5.53 6.15 6.56
N VAL A 198 4.59 6.17 5.61
CA VAL A 198 4.87 6.04 4.17
C VAL A 198 4.28 7.25 3.46
N ASN A 199 5.15 8.06 2.85
CA ASN A 199 4.74 9.29 2.14
C ASN A 199 3.82 10.21 2.99
N GLY A 200 4.16 10.37 4.28
CA GLY A 200 3.37 11.18 5.23
C GLY A 200 2.10 10.50 5.77
N THR A 201 1.73 9.32 5.28
CA THR A 201 0.60 8.54 5.83
C THR A 201 1.08 7.66 6.98
N GLU A 202 0.50 7.86 8.16
CA GLU A 202 0.78 7.05 9.36
C GLU A 202 -0.16 5.84 9.45
N THR A 203 0.37 4.68 9.83
CA THR A 203 -0.43 3.48 10.11
C THR A 203 0.21 2.61 11.18
N HIS A 204 -0.59 1.88 11.96
CA HIS A 204 -0.11 0.91 12.96
C HIS A 204 -0.06 -0.52 12.43
N CYS A 205 -0.49 -0.76 11.19
CA CYS A 205 -0.48 -2.10 10.58
C CYS A 205 0.71 -2.24 9.62
N GLU A 206 1.65 -3.13 9.94
CA GLU A 206 2.84 -3.39 9.12
C GLU A 206 2.48 -3.79 7.69
N MET A 207 1.47 -4.66 7.52
CA MET A 207 1.07 -5.14 6.19
C MET A 207 0.45 -4.03 5.35
N THR A 208 -0.33 -3.14 5.96
CA THR A 208 -0.86 -1.94 5.28
C THR A 208 0.28 -1.00 4.89
N ALA A 209 1.27 -0.80 5.77
CA ALA A 209 2.44 0.02 5.47
C ALA A 209 3.23 -0.54 4.27
N ARG A 210 3.45 -1.85 4.23
CA ARG A 210 4.10 -2.54 3.11
C ARG A 210 3.31 -2.38 1.80
N LEU A 211 1.99 -2.57 1.83
CA LEU A 211 1.15 -2.38 0.65
C LEU A 211 1.24 -0.95 0.12
N THR A 212 1.14 0.04 1.02
CA THR A 212 1.24 1.46 0.68
C THR A 212 2.62 1.81 0.13
N LEU A 213 3.69 1.26 0.71
CA LEU A 213 5.05 1.46 0.22
C LEU A 213 5.23 0.90 -1.19
N ALA A 214 4.75 -0.32 -1.45
CA ALA A 214 4.81 -0.93 -2.77
C ALA A 214 4.04 -0.09 -3.80
N ARG A 215 2.80 0.31 -3.48
CA ARG A 215 1.98 1.18 -4.35
C ARG A 215 2.64 2.51 -4.65
N ALA A 216 3.19 3.17 -3.65
CA ALA A 216 3.88 4.45 -3.81
C ALA A 216 5.15 4.32 -4.66
N LYS A 217 5.92 3.23 -4.50
CA LYS A 217 7.06 2.93 -5.37
C LYS A 217 6.64 2.71 -6.82
N TYR A 218 5.59 1.93 -7.04
CA TYR A 218 5.05 1.71 -8.39
C TYR A 218 4.60 3.01 -9.05
N GLU A 219 3.87 3.85 -8.30
CA GLU A 219 3.43 5.16 -8.77
C GLU A 219 4.62 6.06 -9.15
N ALA A 220 5.66 6.11 -8.31
CA ALA A 220 6.88 6.87 -8.58
C ALA A 220 7.61 6.36 -9.84
N ALA A 221 7.71 5.03 -10.00
CA ALA A 221 8.29 4.41 -11.19
C ALA A 221 7.52 4.80 -12.46
N VAL A 222 6.18 4.72 -12.44
CA VAL A 222 5.34 5.08 -13.60
C VAL A 222 5.47 6.57 -13.93
N LYS A 223 5.50 7.44 -12.92
CA LYS A 223 5.73 8.88 -13.10
C LYS A 223 7.08 9.18 -13.75
N ALA A 224 8.14 8.51 -13.31
CA ALA A 224 9.48 8.66 -13.90
C ALA A 224 9.53 8.24 -15.38
N LEU A 225 8.74 7.23 -15.77
CA LEU A 225 8.65 6.76 -17.15
C LEU A 225 7.78 7.66 -18.03
N ALA A 226 6.77 8.30 -17.47
CA ALA A 226 5.93 9.27 -18.17
C ALA A 226 6.76 10.50 -18.54
N SER A 227 7.51 11.06 -17.58
CA SER A 227 8.34 12.25 -17.81
C SER A 227 9.49 12.02 -18.80
N THR A 228 10.00 10.79 -18.92
CA THR A 228 11.00 10.48 -19.96
C THR A 228 10.47 10.55 -21.39
N ASN A 229 9.17 10.31 -21.62
CA ASN A 229 8.62 10.35 -22.98
C ASN A 229 8.38 11.79 -23.43
N GLU A 230 7.90 12.63 -22.51
CA GLU A 230 7.68 14.06 -22.77
C GLU A 230 9.01 14.75 -23.17
N ALA A 231 10.11 14.39 -22.54
CA ALA A 231 11.43 14.92 -22.89
C ALA A 231 11.95 14.43 -24.26
N ALA A 232 11.53 13.24 -24.72
CA ALA A 232 11.96 12.69 -26.01
C ALA A 232 11.20 13.34 -27.18
N GLU A 233 9.91 13.66 -26.99
CA GLU A 233 9.10 14.31 -28.03
C GLU A 233 9.53 15.77 -28.26
N ALA A 234 9.83 16.51 -27.18
CA ALA A 234 10.26 17.91 -27.27
C ALA A 234 11.62 18.13 -27.97
N GLY A 235 12.45 17.08 -28.09
CA GLY A 235 13.78 17.15 -28.72
C GLY A 235 13.79 16.88 -30.23
N SER A 236 12.64 16.59 -30.84
CA SER A 236 12.54 16.14 -32.25
C SER A 236 12.08 17.20 -33.26
N GLU A 237 11.74 18.42 -32.81
CA GLU A 237 11.29 19.54 -33.66
C GLU A 237 12.41 20.56 -34.00
N SER A 238 13.69 20.18 -33.90
CA SER A 238 14.84 21.06 -34.18
C SER A 238 15.51 20.78 -35.52
#